data_AF-A0A9E4EX12-F1
#
_entry.id   AF-A0A9E4EX12-F1
#
_cell.length_a   1.000
_cell.length_b   1.000
_cell.length_c   1.000
_cell.angle_alpha   90.00
_cell.angle_beta   90.00
_cell.angle_gamma   90.00
#
_symmetry.space_group_name_H-M   'P 1'
#
loop_
_entity.id
_entity.type
_entity.pdbx_description
1 polymer ?
#
loop_
_entity_poly.entity_id
_entity_poly.type
_entity_poly.pdbx_seq_one_letter_code
_entity_poly.pdbx_strand_id
1 'polypeptide(L)'
;MKNQVLVQPSHRHGYDHAVRMVGVEIIEVETLADLEAGLSDRTAMLLVFGDAAERGQISVADMAAAGQRHGVPTFVDAAAERPDVPNWYLEQGADAVAYSGGKCLRGPQASGLVLGRKELLQAAFLNGAPHHALGRPMKAGKEEIMGLLAAVARPRGRVAGVGAAARGHRRRSGKVSLGSDASHPARALECCA
;
A
#
# COMPACT_ATOMS: atom_id res chain seq x y z
N MET A 1 6.52 12.47 21.99
CA MET A 1 6.87 12.07 20.61
C MET A 1 5.93 10.96 20.21
N LYS A 2 5.31 11.04 19.02
CA LYS A 2 4.46 9.97 18.49
C LYS A 2 5.34 8.74 18.18
N ASN A 3 4.95 7.57 18.64
CA ASN A 3 5.75 6.35 18.54
C ASN A 3 4.93 5.05 18.38
N GLN A 4 3.64 5.16 18.06
CA GLN A 4 2.76 4.01 17.85
C GLN A 4 2.20 3.99 16.43
N VAL A 5 2.12 2.79 15.84
CA VAL A 5 1.48 2.55 14.54
C VAL A 5 0.37 1.55 14.74
N LEU A 6 -0.85 1.91 14.37
CA LEU A 6 -2.01 1.01 14.48
C LEU A 6 -2.20 0.23 13.18
N VAL A 7 -2.46 -1.06 13.29
CA VAL A 7 -2.62 -1.99 12.16
C VAL A 7 -3.59 -3.11 12.51
N GLN A 8 -4.26 -3.69 11.53
CA GLN A 8 -5.10 -4.87 11.76
C GLN A 8 -4.24 -6.14 11.91
N PRO A 9 -4.59 -7.10 12.78
CA PRO A 9 -3.88 -8.37 12.89
C PRO A 9 -3.73 -9.11 11.56
N SER A 10 -4.76 -9.06 10.69
CA SER A 10 -4.74 -9.68 9.37
C SER A 10 -3.80 -9.00 8.36
N HIS A 11 -3.31 -7.80 8.67
CA HIS A 11 -2.37 -7.05 7.84
C HIS A 11 -0.91 -7.27 8.24
N ARG A 12 -0.64 -7.96 9.36
CA ARG A 12 0.72 -8.22 9.86
C ARG A 12 1.51 -9.14 8.93
N HIS A 13 2.77 -8.82 8.67
CA HIS A 13 3.68 -9.68 7.89
C HIS A 13 5.16 -9.39 8.17
N GLY A 14 6.08 -10.18 7.61
CA GLY A 14 7.52 -10.03 7.84
C GLY A 14 8.07 -8.62 7.58
N TYR A 15 7.54 -7.87 6.60
CA TYR A 15 7.97 -6.49 6.34
C TYR A 15 7.57 -5.47 7.42
N ASP A 16 6.86 -5.86 8.49
CA ASP A 16 6.68 -5.01 9.68
C ASP A 16 8.00 -4.50 10.24
N HIS A 17 9.09 -5.24 10.03
CA HIS A 17 10.44 -4.81 10.38
C HIS A 17 10.81 -3.47 9.74
N ALA A 18 10.36 -3.18 8.50
CA ALA A 18 10.62 -1.90 7.84
C ALA A 18 10.03 -0.72 8.62
N VAL A 19 8.85 -0.91 9.21
CA VAL A 19 8.18 0.10 10.02
C VAL A 19 8.80 0.16 11.42
N ARG A 20 9.09 -0.99 12.05
CA ARG A 20 9.70 -1.05 13.39
C ARG A 20 11.13 -0.51 13.46
N MET A 21 11.88 -0.54 12.37
CA MET A 21 13.28 -0.06 12.34
C MET A 21 13.44 1.40 12.78
N VAL A 22 12.39 2.23 12.67
CA VAL A 22 12.42 3.62 13.16
C VAL A 22 12.03 3.75 14.65
N GLY A 23 11.90 2.65 15.37
CA GLY A 23 11.66 2.61 16.81
C GLY A 23 10.19 2.72 17.22
N VAL A 24 9.24 2.53 16.30
CA VAL A 24 7.81 2.52 16.65
C VAL A 24 7.36 1.18 17.21
N GLU A 25 6.37 1.27 18.10
CA GLU A 25 5.59 0.15 18.57
C GLU A 25 4.40 -0.07 17.62
N ILE A 26 4.16 -1.32 17.21
CA ILE A 26 2.98 -1.66 16.41
C ILE A 26 1.88 -2.13 17.36
N ILE A 27 0.73 -1.45 17.31
CA ILE A 27 -0.48 -1.74 18.08
C ILE A 27 -1.50 -2.39 17.15
N GLU A 28 -2.06 -3.52 17.58
CA GLU A 28 -3.07 -4.23 16.82
C GLU A 28 -4.47 -3.74 17.18
N VAL A 29 -5.29 -3.51 16.16
CA VAL A 29 -6.69 -3.11 16.27
C VAL A 29 -7.52 -3.91 15.28
N GLU A 30 -8.52 -4.65 15.75
CA GLU A 30 -9.26 -5.57 14.89
C GLU A 30 -10.58 -4.97 14.40
N THR A 31 -11.31 -4.29 15.29
CA THR A 31 -12.59 -3.65 14.98
C THR A 31 -12.46 -2.14 14.89
N LEU A 32 -13.47 -1.49 14.31
CA LEU A 32 -13.52 -0.02 14.28
C LEU A 32 -13.55 0.58 15.71
N ALA A 33 -14.18 -0.12 16.66
CA ALA A 33 -14.17 0.29 18.06
C ALA A 33 -12.76 0.22 18.67
N ASP A 34 -12.00 -0.84 18.39
CA ASP A 34 -10.61 -0.96 18.83
C ASP A 34 -9.72 0.13 18.22
N LEU A 35 -9.93 0.44 16.94
CA LEU A 35 -9.21 1.52 16.25
C LEU A 35 -9.48 2.87 16.92
N GLU A 36 -10.73 3.21 17.19
CA GLU A 36 -11.11 4.45 17.88
C GLU A 36 -10.54 4.51 19.31
N ALA A 37 -10.56 3.39 20.04
CA ALA A 37 -10.02 3.32 21.40
C ALA A 37 -8.48 3.37 21.43
N GLY A 38 -7.80 2.86 20.41
CA GLY A 38 -6.35 2.83 20.31
C GLY A 38 -5.72 4.13 19.79
N LEU A 39 -6.51 5.00 19.15
CA LEU A 39 -6.05 6.29 18.66
C LEU A 39 -5.73 7.22 19.84
N SER A 40 -4.51 7.77 19.86
CA SER A 40 -4.04 8.64 20.94
C SER A 40 -3.01 9.64 20.45
N ASP A 41 -2.57 10.53 21.34
CA ASP A 41 -1.46 11.47 21.08
C ASP A 41 -0.12 10.78 20.78
N ARG A 42 -0.01 9.47 21.05
CA ARG A 42 1.16 8.65 20.71
C ARG A 42 1.08 8.07 19.31
N THR A 43 -0.08 8.08 18.66
CA THR A 43 -0.26 7.48 17.33
C THR A 43 0.39 8.33 16.24
N ALA A 44 1.40 7.74 15.59
CA ALA A 44 2.14 8.32 14.47
C ALA A 44 1.44 8.07 13.13
N MET A 45 0.84 6.89 12.93
CA MET A 45 0.33 6.45 11.63
C MET A 45 -0.66 5.29 11.77
N LEU A 46 -1.61 5.19 10.84
CA LEU A 46 -2.40 3.99 10.58
C LEU A 46 -1.80 3.24 9.38
N LEU A 47 -1.52 1.95 9.54
CA LEU A 47 -0.89 1.13 8.51
C LEU A 47 -1.88 0.14 7.90
N VAL A 48 -1.92 0.12 6.57
CA VAL A 48 -2.70 -0.84 5.78
C VAL A 48 -1.77 -1.66 4.89
N PHE A 49 -1.88 -2.98 4.93
CA PHE A 49 -1.26 -3.83 3.93
C PHE A 49 -2.24 -4.05 2.78
N GLY A 50 -1.90 -3.55 1.59
CA GLY A 50 -2.81 -3.48 0.43
C GLY A 50 -3.34 -4.83 -0.02
N ASP A 51 -2.50 -5.87 -0.01
CA ASP A 51 -2.85 -7.26 -0.32
C ASP A 51 -3.72 -7.92 0.77
N ALA A 52 -3.78 -7.33 1.97
CA ALA A 52 -4.66 -7.78 3.05
C ALA A 52 -5.91 -6.90 3.25
N ALA A 53 -6.13 -5.88 2.41
CA ALA A 53 -7.21 -4.92 2.61
C ALA A 53 -8.61 -5.56 2.72
N GLU A 54 -8.85 -6.72 2.09
CA GLU A 54 -10.12 -7.45 2.17
C GLU A 54 -10.15 -8.54 3.27
N ARG A 55 -9.02 -8.81 3.93
CA ARG A 55 -8.91 -9.76 5.05
C ARG A 55 -9.20 -9.11 6.40
N GLY A 56 -9.12 -7.79 6.50
CA GLY A 56 -9.44 -7.00 7.69
C GLY A 56 -10.94 -6.82 7.92
N GLN A 57 -11.33 -6.52 9.16
CA GLN A 57 -12.72 -6.13 9.48
C GLN A 57 -12.97 -4.63 9.23
N ILE A 58 -11.90 -3.82 9.21
CA ILE A 58 -11.96 -2.38 8.94
C ILE A 58 -11.56 -2.14 7.49
N SER A 59 -12.43 -1.49 6.71
CA SER A 59 -12.12 -1.16 5.33
C SER A 59 -11.02 -0.09 5.23
N VAL A 60 -10.35 0.01 4.08
CA VAL A 60 -9.37 1.09 3.83
C VAL A 60 -9.98 2.47 4.02
N ALA A 61 -11.22 2.66 3.55
CA ALA A 61 -11.94 3.92 3.68
C ALA A 61 -12.25 4.26 5.13
N ASP A 62 -12.65 3.26 5.94
CA ASP A 62 -12.94 3.47 7.36
C ASP A 62 -11.67 3.76 8.17
N MET A 63 -10.56 3.07 7.87
CA MET A 63 -9.26 3.40 8.48
C MET A 63 -8.82 4.82 8.13
N ALA A 64 -8.91 5.19 6.85
CA ALA A 64 -8.58 6.55 6.40
C ALA A 64 -9.47 7.61 7.06
N ALA A 65 -10.78 7.39 7.11
CA ALA A 65 -11.73 8.30 7.74
C ALA A 65 -11.45 8.47 9.24
N ALA A 66 -11.13 7.39 9.97
CA ALA A 66 -10.72 7.45 11.37
C ALA A 66 -9.44 8.27 11.53
N GLY A 67 -8.40 7.99 10.73
CA GLY A 67 -7.16 8.77 10.74
C GLY A 67 -7.39 10.26 10.51
N GLN A 68 -8.23 10.62 9.55
CA GLN A 68 -8.58 12.02 9.26
C GLN A 68 -9.27 12.71 10.44
N ARG A 69 -10.24 12.05 11.10
CA ARG A 69 -10.93 12.60 12.28
C ARG A 69 -9.96 12.95 13.42
N HIS A 70 -8.87 12.21 13.55
CA HIS A 70 -7.88 12.34 14.63
C HIS A 70 -6.57 13.02 14.20
N GLY A 71 -6.46 13.49 12.95
CA GLY A 71 -5.23 14.09 12.43
C GLY A 71 -4.03 13.10 12.39
N VAL A 72 -4.31 11.81 12.22
CA VAL A 72 -3.31 10.74 12.10
C VAL A 72 -3.25 10.27 10.65
N PRO A 73 -2.06 10.27 10.00
CA PRO A 73 -1.94 9.86 8.61
C PRO A 73 -2.17 8.36 8.42
N THR A 74 -2.83 7.99 7.32
CA THR A 74 -2.98 6.60 6.87
C THR A 74 -2.01 6.30 5.72
N PHE A 75 -1.20 5.27 5.89
CA PHE A 75 -0.24 4.79 4.90
C PHE A 75 -0.60 3.38 4.43
N VAL A 76 -0.62 3.17 3.13
CA VAL A 76 -0.87 1.87 2.51
C VAL A 76 0.43 1.31 1.91
N ASP A 77 0.87 0.16 2.38
CA ASP A 77 1.85 -0.66 1.66
C ASP A 77 1.13 -1.49 0.59
N ALA A 78 1.12 -1.00 -0.65
CA ALA A 78 0.54 -1.64 -1.82
C ALA A 78 1.63 -2.26 -2.71
N ALA A 79 2.72 -2.75 -2.11
CA ALA A 79 3.90 -3.24 -2.83
C ALA A 79 3.58 -4.23 -3.97
N ALA A 80 2.69 -5.20 -3.72
CA ALA A 80 2.31 -6.25 -4.67
C ALA A 80 1.10 -5.87 -5.55
N GLU A 81 0.75 -4.58 -5.59
CA GLU A 81 -0.47 -4.10 -6.24
C GLU A 81 -0.17 -3.20 -7.44
N ARG A 82 -1.18 -3.01 -8.28
CA ARG A 82 -1.07 -2.09 -9.42
C ARG A 82 -1.38 -0.65 -8.99
N PRO A 83 -0.53 0.33 -9.34
CA PRO A 83 -0.88 1.74 -9.24
C PRO A 83 -1.72 2.12 -10.47
N ASP A 84 -2.97 1.65 -10.49
CA ASP A 84 -3.96 2.01 -11.50
C ASP A 84 -4.33 3.50 -11.37
N VAL A 85 -4.83 4.10 -12.46
CA VAL A 85 -5.24 5.52 -12.50
C VAL A 85 -6.74 5.58 -12.83
N PRO A 86 -7.58 6.24 -12.01
CA PRO A 86 -7.25 6.86 -10.73
C PRO A 86 -6.77 5.85 -9.68
N ASN A 87 -5.99 6.33 -8.70
CA ASN A 87 -5.41 5.46 -7.68
C ASN A 87 -6.47 5.07 -6.64
N TRP A 88 -6.84 3.80 -6.63
CA TRP A 88 -7.92 3.29 -5.77
C TRP A 88 -7.73 3.60 -4.27
N TYR A 89 -6.52 3.43 -3.72
CA TYR A 89 -6.27 3.67 -2.29
C TYR A 89 -6.37 5.15 -1.92
N LEU A 90 -5.88 6.03 -2.80
CA LEU A 90 -6.05 7.48 -2.62
C LEU A 90 -7.53 7.88 -2.77
N GLU A 91 -8.29 7.25 -3.66
CA GLU A 91 -9.75 7.44 -3.74
C GLU A 91 -10.49 6.97 -2.48
N GLN A 92 -9.95 5.98 -1.76
CA GLN A 92 -10.46 5.59 -0.43
C GLN A 92 -10.05 6.58 0.69
N GLY A 93 -9.26 7.61 0.39
CA GLY A 93 -8.85 8.63 1.36
C GLY A 93 -7.52 8.36 2.07
N ALA A 94 -6.74 7.36 1.64
CA ALA A 94 -5.41 7.14 2.18
C ALA A 94 -4.50 8.37 1.92
N ASP A 95 -3.67 8.72 2.90
CA ASP A 95 -2.80 9.89 2.80
C ASP A 95 -1.54 9.63 1.98
N ALA A 96 -1.07 8.38 1.98
CA ALA A 96 0.04 7.91 1.17
C ALA A 96 -0.09 6.42 0.84
N VAL A 97 0.42 6.02 -0.32
CA VAL A 97 0.48 4.64 -0.79
C VAL A 97 1.82 4.36 -1.45
N ALA A 98 2.44 3.24 -1.11
CA ALA A 98 3.70 2.78 -1.67
C ALA A 98 3.54 1.55 -2.57
N TYR A 99 4.32 1.50 -3.64
CA TYR A 99 4.34 0.42 -4.62
C TYR A 99 5.77 -0.06 -4.87
N SER A 100 5.95 -1.36 -5.12
CA SER A 100 7.24 -1.89 -5.59
C SER A 100 7.40 -1.67 -7.09
N GLY A 101 8.58 -1.21 -7.50
CA GLY A 101 8.94 -1.05 -8.90
C GLY A 101 9.06 -2.39 -9.64
N GLY A 102 9.72 -3.37 -9.04
CA GLY A 102 9.99 -4.67 -9.67
C GLY A 102 8.80 -5.60 -9.90
N LYS A 103 7.70 -5.38 -9.18
CA LYS A 103 6.53 -6.28 -9.18
C LYS A 103 5.57 -5.92 -10.31
N CYS A 104 4.36 -5.47 -9.97
CA CYS A 104 3.33 -5.11 -10.94
C CYS A 104 3.76 -3.99 -11.90
N LEU A 105 4.67 -3.11 -11.46
CA LEU A 105 5.23 -2.04 -12.28
C LEU A 105 6.22 -2.52 -13.34
N ARG A 106 6.83 -3.70 -13.16
CA ARG A 106 7.86 -4.26 -14.06
C ARG A 106 9.02 -3.29 -14.35
N GLY A 107 9.34 -2.44 -13.37
CA GLY A 107 10.53 -1.62 -13.32
C GLY A 107 11.69 -2.35 -12.63
N PRO A 108 12.72 -1.61 -12.19
CA PRO A 108 13.86 -2.18 -11.47
C PRO A 108 13.44 -2.84 -10.14
N GLN A 109 14.02 -4.00 -9.81
CA GLN A 109 13.64 -4.78 -8.62
C GLN A 109 13.85 -4.01 -7.31
N ALA A 110 15.01 -3.38 -7.15
CA ALA A 110 15.35 -2.57 -5.98
C ALA A 110 14.84 -1.13 -6.09
N SER A 111 13.57 -0.94 -6.48
CA SER A 111 12.96 0.38 -6.59
C SER A 111 11.53 0.39 -6.06
N GLY A 112 11.04 1.57 -5.69
CA GLY A 112 9.68 1.78 -5.20
C GLY A 112 9.22 3.21 -5.43
N LEU A 113 7.90 3.40 -5.45
CA LEU A 113 7.25 4.68 -5.66
C LEU A 113 6.23 4.92 -4.54
N VAL A 114 6.23 6.13 -3.99
CA VAL A 114 5.20 6.58 -3.04
C VAL A 114 4.39 7.70 -3.68
N LEU A 115 3.07 7.58 -3.59
CA LEU A 115 2.10 8.59 -4.04
C LEU A 115 1.29 9.06 -2.83
N GLY A 116 0.85 10.32 -2.80
CA GLY A 116 0.03 10.83 -1.70
C GLY A 116 0.18 12.32 -1.45
N ARG A 117 -0.13 12.73 -0.21
CA ARG A 117 -0.06 14.12 0.25
C ARG A 117 1.35 14.68 0.15
N LYS A 118 1.46 15.88 -0.40
CA LYS A 118 2.73 16.57 -0.68
C LYS A 118 3.61 16.68 0.56
N GLU A 119 3.01 16.98 1.72
CA GLU A 119 3.71 17.20 2.98
C GLU A 119 4.38 15.92 3.47
N LEU A 120 3.71 14.77 3.33
CA LEU A 120 4.28 13.47 3.68
C LEU A 120 5.41 13.08 2.72
N LEU A 121 5.23 13.33 1.42
CA LEU A 121 6.28 13.06 0.43
C LEU A 121 7.51 13.96 0.63
N GLN A 122 7.30 15.23 1.02
CA GLN A 122 8.39 16.14 1.39
C GLN A 122 9.10 15.68 2.66
N ALA A 123 8.37 15.22 3.67
CA ALA A 123 8.96 14.65 4.88
C ALA A 123 9.79 13.39 4.56
N ALA A 124 9.30 12.52 3.67
CA ALA A 124 10.05 11.36 3.18
C ALA A 124 11.31 11.78 2.40
N PHE A 125 11.21 12.79 1.54
CA PHE A 125 12.34 13.34 0.80
C PHE A 125 13.44 13.91 1.72
N LEU A 126 13.06 14.66 2.75
CA LEU A 126 13.99 15.18 3.77
C LEU A 126 14.67 14.07 4.57
N ASN A 127 14.02 12.91 4.72
CA ASN A 127 14.61 11.73 5.34
C ASN A 127 15.39 10.84 4.36
N GLY A 128 15.30 11.10 3.06
CA GLY A 128 15.97 10.35 2.00
C GLY A 128 17.24 11.03 1.50
N ALA A 129 17.96 10.36 0.59
CA ALA A 129 19.10 10.97 -0.10
C ALA A 129 18.65 12.19 -0.94
N PRO A 130 19.46 13.27 -1.00
CA PRO A 130 20.87 13.35 -0.60
C PRO A 130 21.11 13.62 0.90
N HIS A 131 20.07 13.88 1.69
CA HIS A 131 20.19 14.23 3.10
C HIS A 131 20.79 13.10 3.95
N HIS A 132 21.51 13.47 5.01
CA HIS A 132 22.14 12.55 5.95
C HIS A 132 21.16 12.09 7.04
N ALA A 133 20.06 11.46 6.61
CA ALA A 133 19.01 10.95 7.48
C ALA A 133 18.85 9.42 7.33
N LEU A 134 17.86 8.83 8.00
CA LEU A 134 17.65 7.37 8.06
C LEU A 134 17.51 6.71 6.68
N GLY A 135 16.99 7.42 5.69
CA GLY A 135 16.84 6.93 4.31
C GLY A 135 18.10 6.99 3.46
N ARG A 136 19.20 7.58 3.95
CA ARG A 136 20.48 7.65 3.22
C ARG A 136 21.02 6.29 2.75
N PRO A 137 21.07 5.23 3.58
CA PRO A 137 21.52 3.91 3.12
C PRO A 137 20.57 3.26 2.11
N MET A 138 19.33 3.76 1.98
CA MET A 138 18.31 3.25 1.06
C MET A 138 18.23 4.05 -0.25
N LYS A 139 19.30 4.76 -0.61
CA LYS A 139 19.34 5.61 -1.81
C LYS A 139 19.21 4.78 -3.09
N ALA A 140 18.29 5.17 -3.97
CA ALA A 140 18.21 4.65 -5.33
C ALA A 140 19.34 5.17 -6.23
N GLY A 141 19.86 4.29 -7.06
CA GLY A 141 20.75 4.59 -8.18
C GLY A 141 20.06 5.40 -9.28
N LYS A 142 20.84 6.05 -10.14
CA LYS A 142 20.26 6.87 -11.24
C LYS A 142 19.56 5.98 -12.25
N GLU A 143 20.11 4.80 -12.48
CA GLU A 143 19.61 3.75 -13.36
C GLU A 143 18.25 3.23 -12.86
N GLU A 144 18.12 3.03 -11.54
CA GLU A 144 16.87 2.61 -10.91
C GLU A 144 15.79 3.70 -11.02
N ILE A 145 16.16 4.96 -10.79
CA ILE A 145 15.25 6.09 -10.94
C ILE A 145 14.75 6.19 -12.40
N MET A 146 15.65 6.14 -13.37
CA MET A 146 15.27 6.23 -14.78
C MET A 146 14.48 5.01 -15.26
N GLY A 147 14.83 3.82 -14.79
CA GLY A 147 14.09 2.58 -15.08
C GLY A 147 12.68 2.60 -14.50
N LEU A 148 12.52 3.07 -13.25
CA LEU A 148 11.21 3.22 -12.63
C LEU A 148 10.38 4.31 -13.34
N LEU A 149 11.00 5.43 -13.71
CA LEU A 149 10.34 6.50 -14.48
C LEU A 149 9.82 5.97 -15.83
N ALA A 150 10.64 5.20 -16.55
CA ALA A 150 10.23 4.56 -17.80
C ALA A 150 9.07 3.57 -17.59
N ALA A 151 9.10 2.78 -16.52
CA ALA A 151 8.03 1.84 -16.16
C ALA A 151 6.70 2.55 -15.83
N VAL A 152 6.75 3.71 -15.18
CA VAL A 152 5.57 4.53 -14.88
C VAL A 152 5.04 5.22 -16.13
N ALA A 153 5.92 5.75 -16.99
CA ALA A 153 5.53 6.47 -18.21
C ALA A 153 5.00 5.56 -19.32
N ARG A 154 5.32 4.26 -19.29
CA ARG A 154 4.85 3.29 -20.28
C ARG A 154 3.32 3.21 -20.24
N PRO A 155 2.62 3.43 -21.37
CA PRO A 155 1.19 3.17 -21.47
C PRO A 155 0.92 1.72 -21.11
N ARG A 156 0.17 1.50 -20.04
CA ARG A 156 -0.26 0.16 -19.67
C ARG A 156 -1.50 -0.16 -20.50
N GLY A 157 -1.34 -1.02 -21.50
CA GLY A 157 -2.49 -1.70 -22.09
C GLY A 157 -3.26 -2.40 -20.96
N ARG A 158 -4.58 -2.53 -21.10
CA ARG A 158 -5.36 -3.37 -20.17
C ARG A 158 -4.83 -4.79 -20.29
N VAL A 159 -3.95 -5.19 -19.37
CA VAL A 159 -3.54 -6.59 -19.27
C VAL A 159 -4.75 -7.33 -18.71
N ALA A 160 -5.43 -8.09 -19.57
CA ALA A 160 -6.37 -9.12 -19.14
C ALA A 160 -5.62 -10.03 -18.16
N GLY A 161 -6.24 -10.27 -16.99
CA GLY A 161 -5.58 -10.69 -15.76
C GLY A 161 -4.45 -11.70 -15.92
N VAL A 162 -3.27 -11.30 -15.47
CA VAL A 162 -2.24 -12.21 -14.96
C VAL A 162 -2.40 -12.14 -13.44
N GLY A 163 -2.65 -13.28 -12.80
CA GLY A 163 -3.17 -13.38 -11.42
C GLY A 163 -2.38 -12.63 -10.35
N ALA A 164 -2.67 -11.34 -10.15
CA ALA A 164 -3.14 -10.89 -8.85
C ALA A 164 -4.55 -11.45 -8.72
N ALA A 165 -4.97 -11.95 -7.55
CA ALA A 165 -6.36 -12.32 -7.31
C ALA A 165 -7.23 -11.23 -7.95
N ALA A 166 -7.98 -11.60 -8.98
CA ALA A 166 -8.72 -10.66 -9.78
C ALA A 166 -9.67 -9.94 -8.84
N ARG A 167 -9.32 -8.71 -8.44
CA ARG A 167 -10.22 -7.84 -7.71
C ARG A 167 -11.40 -7.58 -8.62
N GLY A 168 -12.42 -8.40 -8.45
CA GLY A 168 -13.77 -8.13 -8.86
C GLY A 168 -14.27 -6.96 -8.05
N HIS A 169 -13.80 -5.76 -8.37
CA HIS A 169 -14.50 -4.54 -8.01
C HIS A 169 -15.79 -4.54 -8.83
N ARG A 170 -16.78 -5.32 -8.38
CA ARG A 170 -18.12 -5.35 -8.96
C ARG A 170 -18.66 -3.93 -8.82
N ARG A 171 -18.60 -3.17 -9.91
CA ARG A 171 -19.55 -2.10 -10.17
C ARG A 171 -20.93 -2.72 -9.98
N ARG A 172 -21.63 -2.38 -8.89
CA ARG A 172 -23.06 -2.65 -8.79
C ARG A 172 -23.76 -1.79 -9.84
N SER A 173 -23.86 -2.31 -11.06
CA SER A 173 -24.77 -1.82 -12.08
C SER A 173 -25.37 -3.03 -12.80
N GLY A 174 -26.63 -3.32 -12.49
CA GLY A 174 -27.64 -4.06 -13.27
C GLY A 174 -27.24 -5.31 -14.09
N LYS A 175 -27.81 -6.47 -13.68
CA LYS A 175 -28.22 -7.67 -14.46
C LYS A 175 -27.38 -8.10 -15.68
N VAL A 176 -26.91 -9.37 -15.67
CA VAL A 176 -27.41 -10.51 -16.49
C VAL A 176 -26.58 -11.78 -16.17
N SER A 177 -27.24 -12.93 -16.27
CA SER A 177 -26.91 -14.32 -15.93
C SER A 177 -26.01 -15.07 -16.94
N LEU A 178 -25.70 -16.34 -16.56
CA LEU A 178 -25.10 -17.49 -17.29
C LEU A 178 -23.59 -17.67 -16.97
N GLY A 179 -23.01 -18.83 -16.67
CA GLY A 179 -23.37 -20.26 -16.65
C GLY A 179 -22.06 -21.07 -16.48
N SER A 180 -22.15 -22.33 -16.02
CA SER A 180 -21.13 -23.41 -15.86
C SER A 180 -19.85 -23.36 -16.73
N ASP A 181 -18.65 -23.83 -16.35
CA ASP A 181 -18.30 -25.18 -15.87
C ASP A 181 -16.79 -25.27 -15.47
N ALA A 182 -16.39 -26.44 -14.93
CA ALA A 182 -15.21 -26.76 -14.13
C ALA A 182 -13.84 -26.96 -14.85
N SER A 183 -12.79 -27.04 -14.00
CA SER A 183 -11.58 -27.90 -14.08
C SER A 183 -10.23 -27.34 -14.60
N HIS A 184 -9.34 -26.88 -13.70
CA HIS A 184 -7.90 -27.25 -13.70
C HIS A 184 -7.13 -26.76 -12.45
N PRO A 185 -6.15 -27.53 -11.91
CA PRO A 185 -5.39 -27.16 -10.72
C PRO A 185 -4.08 -26.42 -11.03
N ALA A 186 -3.82 -25.38 -10.22
CA ALA A 186 -2.54 -24.95 -9.64
C ALA A 186 -1.30 -24.56 -10.51
N ARG A 187 -0.81 -23.33 -10.23
CA ARG A 187 0.61 -22.87 -10.17
C ARG A 187 1.27 -22.25 -11.42
N ALA A 188 1.37 -20.92 -11.43
CA ALA A 188 2.62 -20.20 -11.14
C ALA A 188 2.35 -18.69 -11.05
N LEU A 189 2.83 -18.08 -9.95
CA LEU A 189 2.61 -16.70 -9.54
C LEU A 189 3.63 -15.79 -10.24
N GLU A 190 3.41 -15.43 -11.50
CA GLU A 190 4.33 -14.61 -12.30
C GLU A 190 4.08 -13.09 -12.10
N CYS A 191 3.92 -12.69 -10.83
CA CYS A 191 3.98 -11.28 -10.41
C CYS A 191 5.32 -10.91 -9.78
N CYS A 192 6.17 -11.90 -9.50
CA CYS A 192 7.56 -11.74 -9.14
C CYS A 192 8.40 -12.28 -10.30
N ALA A 193 9.00 -11.39 -11.08
CA ALA A 193 10.30 -11.72 -11.66
C ALA A 193 11.34 -11.73 -10.53
#